data_AF-A0A965FGD6-F1
#
_entry.id   AF-A0A965FGD6-F1
#
_cell.length_a   1.000
_cell.length_b   1.000
_cell.length_c   1.000
_cell.angle_alpha   90.00
_cell.angle_beta   90.00
_cell.angle_gamma   90.00
#
_symmetry.space_group_name_H-M   'P 1'
#
loop_
_entity.id
_entity.type
_entity.pdbx_description
1 polymer ?
#
loop_
_entity_poly.entity_id
_entity_poly.type
_entity_poly.pdbx_seq_one_letter_code
_entity_poly.pdbx_strand_id
1 'polypeptide(L)'
;MSITNKLNNRKQYRLNTAKTLTRAKGSVNSKPMAESNEPVNMRELLAPEVDWLRAECRKINSKHGDDLFQEVVMRAIKYQNSFNADEQNLQGWLYTIAKNQSKTIEAKIKKEAFR
;
A
#
# COMPACT_ATOMS: atom_id res chain seq x y z
N MET A 1 30.09 -1.00 -48.66
CA MET A 1 29.31 -1.04 -47.41
C MET A 1 30.03 -1.91 -46.38
N SER A 2 30.55 -1.31 -45.31
CA SER A 2 30.82 -1.94 -44.00
C SER A 2 31.60 -0.97 -43.13
N ILE A 3 30.95 -0.40 -42.10
CA ILE A 3 31.63 0.22 -40.97
C ILE A 3 30.97 -0.31 -39.71
N THR A 4 31.72 -1.12 -38.99
CA THR A 4 31.49 -1.60 -37.63
C THR A 4 31.48 -0.44 -36.65
N ASN A 5 30.44 -0.31 -35.81
CA ASN A 5 30.52 0.45 -34.57
C ASN A 5 29.72 -0.25 -33.47
N LYS A 6 30.42 -1.12 -32.73
CA LYS A 6 30.08 -1.55 -31.38
C LYS A 6 31.10 -0.92 -30.46
N LEU A 7 30.72 0.10 -29.67
CA LEU A 7 31.49 0.50 -28.50
C LEU A 7 30.54 0.91 -27.36
N ASN A 8 30.30 -0.12 -26.58
CA ASN A 8 29.75 -0.23 -25.25
C ASN A 8 30.31 0.84 -24.29
N ASN A 9 29.48 1.79 -23.86
CA ASN A 9 29.86 2.79 -22.86
C ASN A 9 28.96 2.65 -21.62
N ARG A 10 29.23 1.64 -20.81
CA ARG A 10 28.65 1.48 -19.46
C ARG A 10 29.77 1.14 -18.49
N LYS A 11 30.35 2.16 -17.87
CA LYS A 11 31.11 1.98 -16.64
C LYS A 11 31.23 3.29 -15.88
N GLN A 12 30.99 3.18 -14.57
CA GLN A 12 31.42 4.07 -13.49
C GLN A 12 30.57 5.32 -13.23
N TYR A 13 29.57 5.18 -12.38
CA TYR A 13 29.32 6.19 -11.34
C TYR A 13 29.22 5.48 -9.99
N ARG A 14 30.40 5.31 -9.36
CA ARG A 14 30.51 5.00 -7.93
C ARG A 14 30.44 6.32 -7.15
N LEU A 15 29.71 6.25 -6.03
CA LEU A 15 29.78 7.05 -4.80
C LEU A 15 30.49 8.40 -4.83
N ASN A 16 29.75 9.45 -4.49
CA ASN A 16 30.17 10.69 -3.82
C ASN A 16 28.90 11.27 -3.16
N THR A 17 28.82 11.84 -1.96
CA THR A 17 29.66 11.95 -0.77
C THR A 17 28.69 12.51 0.28
N ALA A 18 28.77 12.05 1.53
CA ALA A 18 27.95 12.57 2.61
C ALA A 18 28.40 13.99 3.05
N LYS A 19 27.41 14.74 3.57
CA LYS A 19 27.49 15.91 4.47
C LYS A 19 27.86 17.28 3.86
N THR A 20 26.90 18.21 3.94
CA THR A 20 26.99 19.38 4.83
C THR A 20 25.62 20.00 5.10
N LEU A 21 25.32 20.10 6.40
CA LEU A 21 24.24 20.87 7.01
C LEU A 21 24.69 22.35 7.03
N THR A 22 23.86 23.30 6.60
CA THR A 22 23.50 24.53 7.37
C THR A 22 22.64 25.54 6.58
N ARG A 23 21.46 25.80 7.15
CA ARG A 23 20.82 27.11 7.42
C ARG A 23 20.43 28.02 6.23
N ALA A 24 19.12 28.14 6.03
CA ALA A 24 18.46 29.43 5.77
C ALA A 24 17.07 29.46 6.42
N LYS A 25 16.85 30.44 7.30
CA LYS A 25 15.54 30.80 7.84
C LYS A 25 14.70 31.37 6.68
N GLY A 26 13.68 30.64 6.27
CA GLY A 26 12.57 31.14 5.47
C GLY A 26 11.29 30.85 6.23
N SER A 27 10.73 31.88 6.83
CA SER A 27 9.44 31.86 7.53
C SER A 27 8.33 31.57 6.53
N VAL A 28 8.05 30.30 6.26
CA VAL A 28 6.77 29.89 5.67
C VAL A 28 5.82 29.69 6.84
N ASN A 29 5.08 30.74 7.15
CA ASN A 29 3.96 30.70 8.06
C ASN A 29 2.82 29.96 7.35
N SER A 30 3.00 28.66 7.13
CA SER A 30 1.93 27.77 6.71
C SER A 30 1.10 27.55 7.96
N LYS A 31 0.03 28.34 8.11
CA LYS A 31 -1.07 27.99 9.01
C LYS A 31 -1.38 26.50 8.79
N PRO A 32 -1.46 25.68 9.84
CA PRO A 32 -2.06 24.38 9.68
C PRO A 32 -3.51 24.66 9.27
N MET A 33 -3.86 24.39 8.00
CA MET A 33 -5.24 24.07 7.70
C MET A 33 -5.49 22.81 8.50
N ALA A 34 -6.05 22.99 9.70
CA ALA A 34 -6.81 21.96 10.38
C ALA A 34 -8.01 21.70 9.47
N GLU A 35 -7.74 20.98 8.38
CA GLU A 35 -8.75 20.28 7.63
C GLU A 35 -9.34 19.33 8.65
N SER A 36 -10.57 19.59 9.05
CA SER A 36 -11.34 18.77 9.97
C SER A 36 -11.61 17.43 9.28
N ASN A 37 -10.56 16.61 9.19
CA ASN A 37 -10.67 15.20 8.88
C ASN A 37 -11.18 14.57 10.17
N GLU A 38 -12.49 14.67 10.39
CA GLU A 38 -13.18 13.82 11.36
C GLU A 38 -12.69 12.39 11.11
N PRO A 39 -12.15 11.71 12.14
CA PRO A 39 -11.55 10.41 11.96
C PRO A 39 -12.61 9.46 11.37
N VAL A 40 -12.36 9.00 10.15
CA VAL A 40 -13.25 8.06 9.47
C VAL A 40 -13.41 6.82 10.36
N ASN A 41 -14.63 6.58 10.84
CA ASN A 41 -14.92 5.39 11.63
C ASN A 41 -15.05 4.19 10.69
N MET A 42 -13.90 3.58 10.36
CA MET A 42 -13.83 2.44 9.45
C MET A 42 -14.67 1.25 9.92
N ARG A 43 -14.90 1.09 11.24
CA ARG A 43 -15.73 0.00 11.76
C ARG A 43 -17.20 0.17 11.36
N GLU A 44 -17.70 1.39 11.39
CA GLU A 44 -19.08 1.70 10.96
C GLU A 44 -19.23 1.55 9.45
N LEU A 45 -18.23 2.00 8.68
CA LEU A 45 -18.23 1.83 7.22
C LEU A 45 -18.14 0.37 6.77
N LEU A 46 -17.41 -0.47 7.51
CA LEU A 46 -17.27 -1.88 7.20
C LEU A 46 -18.51 -2.70 7.54
N ALA A 47 -19.29 -2.30 8.55
CA ALA A 47 -20.43 -3.06 9.05
C ALA A 47 -21.42 -3.51 7.95
N PRO A 48 -21.88 -2.66 7.02
CA PRO A 48 -22.76 -3.09 5.92
C PRO A 48 -22.04 -3.94 4.86
N GLU A 49 -20.72 -3.84 4.76
CA GLU A 49 -19.91 -4.50 3.72
C GLU A 49 -19.32 -5.84 4.17
N VAL A 50 -19.54 -6.27 5.43
CA VAL A 50 -18.90 -7.46 6.02
C VAL A 50 -19.13 -8.72 5.19
N ASP A 51 -20.39 -9.00 4.84
CA ASP A 51 -20.75 -10.24 4.14
C ASP A 51 -20.22 -10.24 2.71
N TRP A 52 -20.31 -9.08 2.03
CA TRP A 52 -19.72 -8.89 0.72
C TRP A 52 -18.20 -9.10 0.76
N LEU A 53 -17.51 -8.46 1.71
CA LEU A 53 -16.06 -8.53 1.83
C LEU A 53 -15.58 -9.95 2.14
N ARG A 54 -16.30 -10.67 3.01
CA ARG A 54 -16.01 -12.08 3.31
C ARG A 54 -16.19 -12.96 2.07
N ALA A 55 -17.27 -12.79 1.33
CA ALA A 55 -17.50 -13.53 0.08
C ALA A 55 -16.42 -13.21 -0.96
N GLU A 56 -16.01 -11.96 -1.07
CA GLU A 56 -14.99 -11.52 -2.02
C GLU A 56 -13.60 -12.06 -1.65
N CYS A 57 -13.25 -12.07 -0.36
CA CYS A 57 -12.01 -12.69 0.12
C CYS A 57 -11.95 -14.19 -0.20
N ARG A 58 -13.07 -14.92 -0.10
CA ARG A 58 -13.16 -16.34 -0.50
C ARG A 58 -13.01 -16.56 -2.00
N LYS A 59 -13.44 -15.60 -2.84
CA LYS A 59 -13.18 -15.66 -4.29
C LYS A 59 -11.71 -15.39 -4.62
N ILE A 60 -11.11 -14.41 -3.94
CA ILE A 60 -9.70 -14.03 -4.15
C ILE A 60 -8.77 -15.15 -3.70
N ASN A 61 -9.03 -15.73 -2.53
CA ASN A 61 -8.26 -16.84 -1.99
C ASN A 61 -9.19 -17.94 -1.48
N SER A 62 -9.40 -18.96 -2.30
CA SER A 62 -10.33 -20.05 -1.98
C SER A 62 -9.86 -20.95 -0.83
N LYS A 63 -8.55 -20.98 -0.54
CA LYS A 63 -7.97 -21.83 0.52
C LYS A 63 -7.91 -21.12 1.88
N HIS A 64 -7.68 -19.81 1.87
CA HIS A 64 -7.45 -19.00 3.08
C HIS A 64 -8.38 -17.78 3.12
N GLY A 65 -9.59 -17.92 2.59
CA GLY A 65 -10.52 -16.79 2.42
C GLY A 65 -10.94 -16.14 3.74
N ASP A 66 -11.14 -16.94 4.79
CA ASP A 66 -11.52 -16.43 6.11
C ASP A 66 -10.34 -15.76 6.84
N ASP A 67 -9.12 -16.31 6.71
CA ASP A 67 -7.89 -15.67 7.21
C ASP A 67 -7.62 -14.35 6.48
N LEU A 68 -7.80 -14.36 5.15
CA LEU A 68 -7.67 -13.18 4.32
C LEU A 68 -8.68 -12.10 4.75
N PHE A 69 -9.94 -12.47 4.99
CA PHE A 69 -10.96 -11.54 5.47
C PHE A 69 -10.54 -10.86 6.78
N GLN A 70 -10.07 -11.62 7.77
CA GLN A 70 -9.62 -11.05 9.05
C GLN A 70 -8.44 -10.08 8.87
N GLU A 71 -7.45 -10.47 8.07
CA GLU A 71 -6.28 -9.61 7.74
C GLU A 71 -6.69 -8.33 7.01
N VAL A 72 -7.66 -8.41 6.10
CA VAL A 72 -8.17 -7.26 5.36
C VAL A 72 -8.91 -6.30 6.29
N VAL A 73 -9.78 -6.79 7.17
CA VAL A 73 -10.48 -5.96 8.16
C VAL A 73 -9.48 -5.24 9.08
N MET A 74 -8.49 -5.96 9.62
CA MET A 74 -7.46 -5.35 10.46
C MET A 74 -6.67 -4.27 9.72
N ARG A 75 -6.34 -4.51 8.44
CA ARG A 75 -5.59 -3.55 7.62
C ARG A 75 -6.44 -2.36 7.20
N ALA A 76 -7.72 -2.55 6.90
CA ALA A 76 -8.65 -1.46 6.62
C ALA A 76 -8.71 -0.50 7.81
N ILE A 77 -8.86 -1.03 9.03
CA ILE A 77 -8.84 -0.22 10.26
C ILE A 77 -7.47 0.46 10.44
N LYS A 78 -6.37 -0.26 10.26
CA LYS A 78 -5.01 0.29 10.39
C LYS A 78 -4.72 1.42 9.40
N TYR A 79 -5.25 1.32 8.19
CA TYR A 79 -5.03 2.27 7.10
C TYR A 79 -6.22 3.22 6.87
N GLN A 80 -7.13 3.34 7.84
CA GLN A 80 -8.33 4.17 7.71
C GLN A 80 -8.00 5.64 7.37
N ASN A 81 -6.89 6.17 7.89
CA ASN A 81 -6.46 7.54 7.61
C ASN A 81 -5.96 7.75 6.17
N SER A 82 -5.77 6.67 5.40
CA SER A 82 -5.41 6.73 3.97
C SER A 82 -6.61 6.54 3.04
N PHE A 83 -7.77 6.24 3.61
CA PHE A 83 -9.01 6.13 2.87
C PHE A 83 -9.65 7.51 2.75
N ASN A 84 -9.85 7.97 1.52
CA ASN A 84 -10.57 9.20 1.22
C ASN A 84 -11.95 8.84 0.66
N ALA A 85 -13.01 9.04 1.44
CA ALA A 85 -14.37 8.68 1.05
C ALA A 85 -14.90 9.50 -0.13
N ASP A 86 -14.37 10.71 -0.35
CA ASP A 86 -14.81 11.61 -1.42
C ASP A 86 -14.21 11.21 -2.79
N GLU A 87 -13.06 10.53 -2.78
CA GLU A 87 -12.32 10.16 -3.99
C GLU A 87 -12.35 8.65 -4.29
N GLN A 88 -12.59 7.82 -3.27
CA GLN A 88 -12.45 6.36 -3.37
C GLN A 88 -13.74 5.63 -3.02
N ASN A 89 -14.12 4.70 -3.89
CA ASN A 89 -15.14 3.71 -3.55
C ASN A 89 -14.58 2.73 -2.49
N LEU A 90 -15.31 2.56 -1.38
CA LEU A 90 -14.93 1.69 -0.27
C LEU A 90 -14.67 0.24 -0.71
N GLN A 91 -15.58 -0.36 -1.49
CA GLN A 91 -15.41 -1.73 -2.00
C GLN A 91 -14.18 -1.85 -2.90
N GLY A 92 -13.94 -0.86 -3.79
CA GLY A 92 -12.75 -0.85 -4.65
C GLY A 92 -11.44 -0.75 -3.87
N TRP A 93 -11.44 0.06 -2.80
CA TRP A 93 -10.30 0.17 -1.90
C TRP A 93 -10.06 -1.13 -1.11
N LEU A 94 -11.11 -1.72 -0.53
CA LEU A 94 -11.04 -3.00 0.20
C LEU A 94 -10.58 -4.15 -0.69
N TYR A 95 -11.05 -4.19 -1.94
CA TYR A 95 -10.62 -5.17 -2.93
C TYR A 95 -9.11 -5.07 -3.21
N THR A 96 -8.58 -3.84 -3.29
CA THR A 96 -7.15 -3.60 -3.46
C THR A 96 -6.34 -4.12 -2.27
N ILE A 97 -6.82 -3.86 -1.05
CA ILE A 97 -6.21 -4.40 0.17
C ILE A 97 -6.22 -5.94 0.15
N ALA A 98 -7.36 -6.55 -0.20
CA ALA A 98 -7.53 -8.00 -0.27
C ALA A 98 -6.57 -8.66 -1.27
N LYS A 99 -6.43 -8.12 -2.49
CA LYS A 99 -5.47 -8.64 -3.47
C LYS A 99 -4.03 -8.57 -2.97
N ASN A 100 -3.65 -7.48 -2.31
CA ASN A 100 -2.30 -7.33 -1.76
C ASN A 100 -2.06 -8.30 -0.59
N GLN A 101 -3.07 -8.56 0.23
CA GLN A 101 -2.95 -9.55 1.31
C GLN A 101 -2.96 -10.99 0.86
N SER A 102 -3.71 -11.36 -0.18
CA SER A 102 -3.63 -12.74 -0.70
C SER A 102 -2.20 -13.11 -1.08
N LYS A 103 -1.50 -12.21 -1.78
CA LYS A 103 -0.08 -12.41 -2.15
C LYS A 103 0.82 -12.56 -0.92
N THR A 104 0.54 -11.81 0.14
CA THR A 104 1.33 -11.86 1.38
C THR A 104 1.12 -13.18 2.11
N ILE A 105 -0.12 -13.65 2.22
CA ILE A 105 -0.47 -14.94 2.83
C ILE A 105 0.17 -16.10 2.04
N GLU A 106 0.03 -16.10 0.72
CA GLU A 106 0.64 -17.12 -0.14
C GLU A 106 2.17 -17.16 -0.02
N ALA A 107 2.82 -16.00 0.10
CA ALA A 107 4.26 -15.93 0.30
C ALA A 107 4.69 -16.49 1.67
N LYS A 108 3.92 -16.23 2.73
CA LYS A 108 4.15 -16.82 4.07
C LYS A 108 4.03 -18.34 4.03
N ILE A 109 2.95 -18.86 3.44
CA ILE A 109 2.69 -20.30 3.33
C ILE A 109 3.80 -21.00 2.55
N LYS A 110 4.22 -20.45 1.39
CA LYS A 110 5.33 -21.02 0.62
C LYS A 110 6.59 -21.10 1.48
N LYS A 111 6.93 -20.05 2.23
CA LYS A 111 8.11 -20.03 3.10
C LYS A 111 8.04 -21.08 4.22
N GLU A 112 6.85 -21.33 4.76
CA GLU A 112 6.63 -22.35 5.79
C GLU A 112 6.67 -23.78 5.22
N ALA A 113 6.17 -24.01 4.01
CA ALA A 113 6.21 -25.31 3.36
C ALA A 113 7.62 -25.78 2.97
N PHE A 114 8.60 -24.86 2.89
CA PHE A 114 10.01 -25.17 2.63
C PHE A 114 10.85 -25.35 3.91
N ARG A 115 10.24 -25.16 5.10
CA ARG A 115 10.88 -25.45 6.39
C ARG A 115 10.56 -26.87 6.83
#